data_AF-Q48838-F1
#
_entry.id   AF-Q48838-F1
#
_cell.length_a   1.000
_cell.length_b   1.000
_cell.length_c   1.000
_cell.angle_alpha   90.00
_cell.angle_beta   90.00
_cell.angle_gamma   90.00
#
_symmetry.space_group_name_H-M   'P 1'
#
loop_
_entity.id
_entity.type
_entity.pdbx_description
1 polymer ?
#
loop_
_entity_poly.entity_id
_entity_poly.type
_entity_poly.pdbx_seq_one_letter_code
_entity_poly.pdbx_strand_id
1 'polypeptide(L)'
;DIMLEAVQNAIATNEVNASMGIICATPTAGSAGTLPGILSVITKQLSLDRDAQIRFLFCASAFGMVVANDAMIAGATGGCQAEVGSASAMGAAAAVEAAGGTHQQSSEAFAMAMSNLLGLVCDPVAGLVEVPCVKRNVIGSVNALTSADMALAGLVSKIPADEVISAMKSIGENLPSTLRETGLGGLAATPTGIALKMQIFGQDMSIDK
;
A
#
# COMPACT_ATOMS: atom_id res chain seq x y z
N ASP A 1 2.66 9.80 19.86
CA ASP A 1 3.49 8.74 19.30
C ASP A 1 3.30 8.76 17.79
N ILE A 2 4.41 8.79 17.04
CA ILE A 2 4.42 8.91 15.57
C ILE A 2 3.74 7.72 14.90
N MET A 3 4.04 6.51 15.39
CA MET A 3 3.52 5.28 14.81
C MET A 3 2.01 5.20 14.94
N LEU A 4 1.49 5.58 16.10
CA LEU A 4 0.06 5.61 16.36
C LEU A 4 -0.67 6.60 15.43
N GLU A 5 -0.04 7.72 15.09
CA GLU A 5 -0.62 8.72 14.18
C GLU A 5 -0.70 8.21 12.73
N ALA A 6 0.34 7.51 12.25
CA ALA A 6 0.27 6.83 10.95
C ALA A 6 -0.86 5.79 10.93
N VAL A 7 -0.97 4.97 11.98
CA VAL A 7 -2.03 3.95 12.12
C VAL A 7 -3.41 4.60 12.08
N GLN A 8 -3.63 5.66 12.88
CA GLN A 8 -4.91 6.35 12.97
C GLN A 8 -5.34 6.92 11.62
N ASN A 9 -4.46 7.64 10.93
CA ASN A 9 -4.83 8.29 9.67
C ASN A 9 -5.00 7.30 8.50
N ALA A 10 -4.23 6.20 8.49
CA ALA A 10 -4.42 5.12 7.53
C ALA A 10 -5.77 4.43 7.72
N ILE A 11 -6.11 4.05 8.96
CA ILE A 11 -7.39 3.42 9.27
C ILE A 11 -8.56 4.38 8.99
N ALA A 12 -8.48 5.63 9.45
CA ALA A 12 -9.55 6.61 9.26
C ALA A 12 -9.88 6.84 7.78
N THR A 13 -8.87 6.91 6.91
CA THR A 13 -9.10 7.03 5.47
C THR A 13 -9.81 5.80 4.90
N ASN A 14 -9.39 4.60 5.31
CA ASN A 14 -10.03 3.36 4.89
C ASN A 14 -11.46 3.20 5.46
N GLU A 15 -11.78 3.75 6.62
CA GLU A 15 -13.15 3.81 7.15
C GLU A 15 -14.04 4.74 6.33
N VAL A 16 -13.51 5.88 5.87
CA VAL A 16 -14.23 6.75 4.91
C VAL A 16 -14.46 6.00 3.59
N ASN A 17 -13.48 5.26 3.09
CA ASN A 17 -13.65 4.42 1.92
C ASN A 17 -14.72 3.32 2.11
N ALA A 18 -14.68 2.61 3.25
CA ALA A 18 -15.64 1.55 3.58
C ALA A 18 -17.08 2.07 3.76
N SER A 19 -17.23 3.31 4.21
CA SER A 19 -18.52 4.01 4.31
C SER A 19 -18.98 4.68 3.00
N MET A 20 -18.33 4.36 1.87
CA MET A 20 -18.60 4.92 0.54
C MET A 20 -18.48 6.45 0.48
N GLY A 21 -17.62 7.02 1.34
CA GLY A 21 -17.26 8.43 1.29
C GLY A 21 -16.33 8.77 0.12
N ILE A 22 -15.92 10.03 0.06
CA ILE A 22 -15.00 10.52 -0.96
C ILE A 22 -13.57 10.33 -0.49
N ILE A 23 -12.79 9.56 -1.25
CA ILE A 23 -11.35 9.36 -1.02
C ILE A 23 -10.55 9.65 -2.28
N CYS A 24 -9.24 9.84 -2.12
CA CYS A 24 -8.30 9.84 -3.23
C CYS A 24 -7.61 8.47 -3.30
N ALA A 25 -7.64 7.84 -4.47
CA ALA A 25 -6.99 6.56 -4.70
C ALA A 25 -5.45 6.73 -4.73
N THR A 26 -4.71 5.84 -4.07
CA THR A 26 -3.25 5.93 -3.98
C THR A 26 -2.55 4.56 -4.05
N PRO A 27 -2.43 3.91 -5.23
CA PRO A 27 -3.07 4.26 -6.50
C PRO A 27 -4.50 3.70 -6.63
N THR A 28 -4.94 2.81 -5.73
CA THR A 28 -6.32 2.28 -5.71
C THR A 28 -7.05 2.71 -4.44
N ALA A 29 -8.37 2.47 -4.41
CA ALA A 29 -9.16 2.59 -3.20
C ALA A 29 -8.67 1.62 -2.11
N GLY A 30 -8.12 0.45 -2.51
CA GLY A 30 -7.55 -0.56 -1.63
C GLY A 30 -6.38 -0.07 -0.79
N SER A 31 -5.59 0.86 -1.31
CA SER A 31 -4.41 1.42 -0.67
C SER A 31 -4.55 2.90 -0.28
N ALA A 32 -5.77 3.45 -0.34
CA ALA A 32 -6.05 4.88 -0.17
C ALA A 32 -5.57 5.48 1.16
N GLY A 33 -5.51 4.70 2.24
CA GLY A 33 -5.06 5.17 3.55
C GLY A 33 -3.55 5.17 3.73
N THR A 34 -2.79 4.51 2.86
CA THR A 34 -1.33 4.36 3.01
C THR A 34 -0.62 5.72 2.96
N LEU A 35 -0.88 6.52 1.93
CA LEU A 35 -0.27 7.84 1.76
C LEU A 35 -0.69 8.84 2.85
N PRO A 36 -1.98 8.98 3.22
CA PRO A 36 -2.40 9.82 4.35
C PRO A 36 -1.73 9.45 5.68
N GLY A 37 -1.55 8.15 5.96
CA GLY A 37 -0.81 7.68 7.12
C GLY A 37 0.65 8.19 7.15
N ILE A 38 1.32 8.21 6.00
CA ILE A 38 2.70 8.68 5.86
C ILE A 38 2.75 10.22 5.93
N LEU A 39 1.95 10.89 5.10
CA LEU A 39 1.97 12.34 4.96
C LEU A 39 1.62 13.04 6.28
N SER A 40 0.68 12.53 7.06
CA SER A 40 0.33 13.10 8.37
C SER A 40 1.51 13.09 9.34
N VAL A 41 2.21 11.96 9.44
CA VAL A 41 3.42 11.82 10.25
C VAL A 41 4.53 12.76 9.77
N ILE A 42 4.85 12.72 8.48
CA ILE A 42 5.94 13.51 7.91
C ILE A 42 5.64 15.02 8.05
N THR A 43 4.39 15.43 7.81
CA THR A 43 3.95 16.82 7.98
C THR A 43 4.21 17.31 9.39
N LYS A 44 3.86 16.51 10.40
CA LYS A 44 4.05 16.89 11.80
C LYS A 44 5.51 16.87 12.23
N GLN A 45 6.26 15.82 11.86
CA GLN A 45 7.66 15.68 12.27
C GLN A 45 8.54 16.76 11.64
N LEU A 46 8.31 17.09 10.38
CA LEU A 46 9.12 18.05 9.63
C LEU A 46 8.49 19.46 9.56
N SER A 47 7.35 19.66 10.22
CA SER A 47 6.58 20.91 10.18
C SER A 47 6.33 21.41 8.75
N LEU A 48 5.90 20.49 7.86
CA LEU A 48 5.69 20.82 6.45
C LEU A 48 4.55 21.81 6.27
N ASP A 49 4.84 22.89 5.55
CA ASP A 49 3.80 23.79 5.05
C ASP A 49 2.97 23.13 3.93
N ARG A 50 1.93 23.85 3.49
CA ARG A 50 1.02 23.36 2.44
C ARG A 50 1.77 23.06 1.14
N ASP A 51 2.72 23.89 0.75
CA ASP A 51 3.45 23.73 -0.51
C ASP A 51 4.37 22.51 -0.46
N ALA A 52 5.00 22.26 0.68
CA ALA A 52 5.80 21.06 0.94
C ALA A 52 4.94 19.78 0.94
N GLN A 53 3.74 19.83 1.51
CA GLN A 53 2.77 18.72 1.44
C GLN A 53 2.34 18.44 -0.02
N ILE A 54 2.12 19.50 -0.82
CA ILE A 54 1.82 19.35 -2.25
C ILE A 54 3.00 18.76 -3.02
N ARG A 55 4.24 19.20 -2.73
CA ARG A 55 5.45 18.61 -3.33
C ARG A 55 5.61 17.14 -2.98
N PHE A 56 5.37 16.76 -1.72
CA PHE A 56 5.34 15.35 -1.31
C PHE A 56 4.37 14.54 -2.18
N LEU A 57 3.14 15.05 -2.39
CA LEU A 57 2.14 14.37 -3.23
C LEU A 57 2.57 14.29 -4.70
N PHE A 58 3.20 15.33 -5.24
CA PHE A 58 3.74 15.29 -6.61
C PHE A 58 4.88 14.27 -6.75
N CYS A 59 5.80 14.21 -5.80
CA CYS A 59 6.87 13.20 -5.78
C CYS A 59 6.28 11.79 -5.75
N ALA A 60 5.38 11.50 -4.80
CA ALA A 60 4.72 10.21 -4.71
C ALA A 60 3.99 9.85 -6.01
N SER A 61 3.28 10.81 -6.62
CA SER A 61 2.57 10.63 -7.88
C SER A 61 3.52 10.35 -9.06
N ALA A 62 4.69 10.97 -9.10
CA ALA A 62 5.69 10.73 -10.15
C ALA A 62 6.21 9.28 -10.10
N PHE A 63 6.55 8.78 -8.91
CA PHE A 63 6.90 7.36 -8.74
C PHE A 63 5.72 6.44 -9.11
N GLY A 64 4.50 6.80 -8.70
CA GLY A 64 3.30 6.05 -9.06
C GLY A 64 3.07 5.98 -10.57
N MET A 65 3.37 7.04 -11.31
CA MET A 65 3.31 7.05 -12.78
C MET A 65 4.32 6.08 -13.39
N VAL A 66 5.54 6.00 -12.88
CA VAL A 66 6.53 5.02 -13.36
C VAL A 66 6.02 3.60 -13.14
N VAL A 67 5.56 3.28 -11.93
CA VAL A 67 4.99 1.96 -11.59
C VAL A 67 3.80 1.61 -12.51
N ALA A 68 2.92 2.58 -12.77
CA ALA A 68 1.75 2.36 -13.62
C ALA A 68 2.10 2.10 -15.08
N ASN A 69 3.13 2.74 -15.62
CA ASN A 69 3.54 2.57 -17.01
C ASN A 69 4.39 1.32 -17.24
N ASP A 70 5.26 0.98 -16.29
CA ASP A 70 6.23 -0.10 -16.48
C ASP A 70 5.73 -1.44 -15.94
N ALA A 71 4.87 -1.41 -14.90
CA ALA A 71 4.30 -2.58 -14.24
C ALA A 71 2.77 -2.54 -14.22
N MET A 72 2.18 -2.28 -13.05
CA MET A 72 0.74 -2.34 -12.79
C MET A 72 0.40 -1.69 -11.45
N ILE A 73 -0.85 -1.29 -11.26
CA ILE A 73 -1.31 -0.61 -10.03
C ILE A 73 -2.56 -1.22 -9.39
N ALA A 74 -3.11 -2.31 -9.93
CA ALA A 74 -4.37 -2.87 -9.44
C ALA A 74 -4.19 -4.25 -8.79
N GLY A 75 -4.95 -4.50 -7.71
CA GLY A 75 -4.99 -5.79 -7.03
C GLY A 75 -5.42 -6.92 -7.96
N ALA A 76 -6.39 -6.64 -8.83
CA ALA A 76 -6.90 -7.54 -9.86
C ALA A 76 -5.86 -7.99 -10.90
N THR A 77 -4.79 -7.22 -11.12
CA THR A 77 -3.74 -7.58 -12.09
C THR A 77 -2.48 -8.10 -11.40
N GLY A 78 -2.10 -7.51 -10.26
CA GLY A 78 -0.81 -7.76 -9.62
C GLY A 78 -0.85 -8.27 -8.20
N GLY A 79 -2.03 -8.42 -7.60
CA GLY A 79 -2.15 -8.61 -6.15
C GLY A 79 -1.91 -7.30 -5.39
N CYS A 80 -1.96 -7.36 -4.07
CA CYS A 80 -1.89 -6.19 -3.19
C CYS A 80 -0.51 -5.51 -3.20
N GLN A 81 0.55 -6.17 -3.69
CA GLN A 81 1.83 -5.51 -3.98
C GLN A 81 1.64 -4.33 -4.96
N ALA A 82 0.72 -4.45 -5.94
CA ALA A 82 0.46 -3.39 -6.90
C ALA A 82 -0.33 -2.22 -6.31
N GLU A 83 -0.95 -2.41 -5.15
CA GLU A 83 -1.75 -1.41 -4.45
C GLU A 83 -1.01 -0.88 -3.23
N VAL A 84 -1.02 -1.62 -2.12
CA VAL A 84 -0.39 -1.22 -0.86
C VAL A 84 1.13 -1.21 -0.99
N GLY A 85 1.70 -2.15 -1.76
CA GLY A 85 3.15 -2.16 -2.02
C GLY A 85 3.62 -0.91 -2.77
N SER A 86 2.98 -0.60 -3.89
CA SER A 86 3.29 0.59 -4.68
C SER A 86 3.02 1.88 -3.89
N ALA A 87 1.91 1.97 -3.15
CA ALA A 87 1.60 3.11 -2.28
C ALA A 87 2.65 3.32 -1.19
N SER A 88 3.10 2.23 -0.56
CA SER A 88 4.17 2.25 0.43
C SER A 88 5.47 2.78 -0.18
N ALA A 89 5.84 2.28 -1.37
CA ALA A 89 7.04 2.71 -2.07
C ALA A 89 6.99 4.18 -2.53
N MET A 90 5.87 4.61 -3.11
CA MET A 90 5.61 6.00 -3.48
C MET A 90 5.75 6.94 -2.28
N GLY A 91 5.15 6.57 -1.15
CA GLY A 91 5.21 7.38 0.07
C GLY A 91 6.60 7.38 0.72
N ALA A 92 7.35 6.28 0.64
CA ALA A 92 8.72 6.21 1.15
C ALA A 92 9.65 7.17 0.40
N ALA A 93 9.57 7.17 -0.93
CA ALA A 93 10.35 8.06 -1.79
C ALA A 93 10.06 9.54 -1.51
N ALA A 94 8.77 9.88 -1.38
CA ALA A 94 8.32 11.22 -1.07
C ALA A 94 8.68 11.67 0.35
N ALA A 95 8.70 10.76 1.33
CA ALA A 95 9.15 11.03 2.69
C ALA A 95 10.64 11.41 2.73
N VAL A 96 11.48 10.71 1.96
CA VAL A 96 12.90 11.05 1.82
C VAL A 96 13.08 12.44 1.21
N GLU A 97 12.35 12.76 0.13
CA GLU A 97 12.43 14.09 -0.49
C GLU A 97 12.01 15.19 0.50
N ALA A 98 10.91 14.99 1.21
CA ALA A 98 10.43 15.93 2.21
C ALA A 98 11.42 16.15 3.37
N ALA A 99 12.21 15.12 3.71
CA ALA A 99 13.28 15.21 4.70
C ALA A 99 14.59 15.83 4.16
N GLY A 100 14.61 16.27 2.90
CA GLY A 100 15.79 16.86 2.26
C GLY A 100 16.82 15.84 1.77
N GLY A 101 16.42 14.56 1.65
CA GLY A 101 17.23 13.52 1.05
C GLY A 101 17.44 13.72 -0.46
N THR A 102 18.46 13.07 -0.99
CA THR A 102 18.77 13.12 -2.42
C THR A 102 17.80 12.26 -3.25
N HIS A 103 17.70 12.54 -4.55
CA HIS A 103 16.89 11.74 -5.48
C HIS A 103 17.30 10.26 -5.47
N GLN A 104 18.60 9.97 -5.31
CA GLN A 104 19.09 8.61 -5.17
C GLN A 104 18.53 7.96 -3.91
N GLN A 105 18.57 8.64 -2.76
CA GLN A 105 17.98 8.11 -1.52
C GLN A 105 16.47 7.88 -1.63
N SER A 106 15.74 8.73 -2.35
CA SER A 106 14.32 8.48 -2.64
C SER A 106 14.13 7.20 -3.45
N SER A 107 14.99 6.94 -4.44
CA SER A 107 15.00 5.69 -5.20
C SER A 107 15.36 4.48 -4.32
N GLU A 108 16.32 4.62 -3.39
CA GLU A 108 16.65 3.55 -2.43
C GLU A 108 15.47 3.23 -1.50
N ALA A 109 14.80 4.26 -0.95
CA ALA A 109 13.63 4.09 -0.10
C ALA A 109 12.47 3.43 -0.86
N PHE A 110 12.24 3.85 -2.11
CA PHE A 110 11.27 3.23 -3.00
C PHE A 110 11.58 1.74 -3.17
N ALA A 111 12.82 1.40 -3.55
CA ALA A 111 13.25 0.03 -3.81
C ALA A 111 13.10 -0.84 -2.57
N MET A 112 13.54 -0.37 -1.40
CA MET A 112 13.38 -1.09 -0.13
C MET A 112 11.91 -1.32 0.21
N ALA A 113 11.09 -0.25 0.22
CA ALA A 113 9.68 -0.35 0.58
C ALA A 113 8.90 -1.29 -0.35
N MET A 114 9.13 -1.19 -1.67
CA MET A 114 8.49 -2.06 -2.66
C MET A 114 8.95 -3.52 -2.49
N SER A 115 10.26 -3.75 -2.32
CA SER A 115 10.83 -5.09 -2.18
C SER A 115 10.26 -5.86 -0.98
N ASN A 116 9.99 -5.17 0.14
CA ASN A 116 9.43 -5.75 1.36
C ASN A 116 8.00 -6.29 1.19
N LEU A 117 7.29 -5.86 0.14
CA LEU A 117 5.89 -6.20 -0.12
C LEU A 117 5.67 -6.93 -1.45
N LEU A 118 6.74 -7.37 -2.13
CA LEU A 118 6.64 -8.19 -3.33
C LEU A 118 5.93 -9.51 -3.05
N GLY A 119 5.07 -9.94 -3.99
CA GLY A 119 4.28 -11.17 -3.87
C GLY A 119 3.10 -11.10 -2.91
N LEU A 120 2.79 -9.93 -2.35
CA LEU A 120 1.61 -9.75 -1.51
C LEU A 120 0.33 -9.96 -2.35
N VAL A 121 -0.45 -10.97 -1.98
CA VAL A 121 -1.68 -11.38 -2.67
C VAL A 121 -2.83 -10.40 -2.42
N CYS A 122 -3.85 -10.39 -3.28
CA CYS A 122 -5.10 -9.67 -3.03
C CYS A 122 -6.22 -10.67 -2.75
N ASP A 123 -6.63 -10.77 -1.48
CA ASP A 123 -7.54 -11.77 -0.92
C ASP A 123 -8.63 -11.13 -0.04
N PRO A 124 -9.46 -10.23 -0.60
CA PRO A 124 -10.48 -9.48 0.14
C PRO A 124 -11.61 -10.39 0.62
N VAL A 125 -11.84 -10.44 1.93
CA VAL A 125 -12.98 -11.17 2.50
C VAL A 125 -14.26 -10.55 1.98
N ALA A 126 -15.17 -11.40 1.50
CA ALA A 126 -16.43 -11.01 0.86
C ALA A 126 -16.29 -10.10 -0.38
N GLY A 127 -15.07 -9.97 -0.95
CA GLY A 127 -14.81 -9.01 -2.02
C GLY A 127 -14.86 -7.55 -1.56
N LEU A 128 -14.79 -7.31 -0.26
CA LEU A 128 -14.86 -5.98 0.33
C LEU A 128 -13.46 -5.44 0.63
N VAL A 129 -13.27 -4.15 0.44
CA VAL A 129 -12.01 -3.43 0.65
C VAL A 129 -11.80 -3.09 2.13
N GLU A 130 -11.96 -4.09 2.99
CA GLU A 130 -11.95 -3.94 4.44
C GLU A 130 -10.98 -4.91 5.11
N VAL A 131 -11.25 -6.21 4.96
CA VAL A 131 -10.43 -7.28 5.54
C VAL A 131 -9.71 -8.01 4.40
N PRO A 132 -8.36 -8.01 4.35
CA PRO A 132 -7.39 -7.38 5.26
C PRO A 132 -6.98 -5.93 4.90
N CYS A 133 -7.57 -5.32 3.88
CA CYS A 133 -7.08 -4.07 3.26
C CYS A 133 -6.82 -2.93 4.25
N VAL A 134 -7.72 -2.69 5.21
CA VAL A 134 -7.56 -1.62 6.22
C VAL A 134 -6.25 -1.79 7.00
N LYS A 135 -5.93 -3.02 7.42
CA LYS A 135 -4.72 -3.31 8.20
C LYS A 135 -3.48 -3.34 7.33
N ARG A 136 -3.61 -3.73 6.05
CA ARG A 136 -2.51 -3.63 5.09
C ARG A 136 -2.08 -2.19 4.84
N ASN A 137 -3.01 -1.22 4.83
CA ASN A 137 -2.65 0.20 4.71
C ASN A 137 -1.76 0.67 5.86
N VAL A 138 -2.05 0.22 7.08
CA VAL A 138 -1.19 0.50 8.25
C VAL A 138 0.22 -0.05 8.04
N ILE A 139 0.34 -1.31 7.63
CA ILE A 139 1.65 -1.92 7.34
C ILE A 139 2.37 -1.18 6.22
N GLY A 140 1.65 -0.78 5.17
CA GLY A 140 2.20 0.02 4.07
C GLY A 140 2.76 1.36 4.56
N SER A 141 2.06 2.07 5.44
CA SER A 141 2.53 3.35 5.98
C SER A 141 3.79 3.19 6.84
N VAL A 142 3.82 2.18 7.71
CA VAL A 142 4.97 1.91 8.59
C VAL A 142 6.19 1.45 7.80
N ASN A 143 5.99 0.56 6.83
CA ASN A 143 7.05 0.11 5.92
C ASN A 143 7.67 1.27 5.14
N ALA A 144 6.85 2.24 4.73
CA ALA A 144 7.33 3.41 4.01
C ALA A 144 8.19 4.32 4.90
N LEU A 145 7.71 4.64 6.11
CA LEU A 145 8.44 5.49 7.06
C LEU A 145 9.79 4.88 7.44
N THR A 146 9.80 3.59 7.77
CA THR A 146 11.04 2.87 8.11
C THR A 146 12.00 2.73 6.93
N SER A 147 11.49 2.53 5.71
CA SER A 147 12.32 2.51 4.49
C SER A 147 12.93 3.88 4.19
N ALA A 148 12.19 4.96 4.43
CA ALA A 148 12.70 6.32 4.30
C ALA A 148 13.83 6.59 5.31
N ASP A 149 13.64 6.21 6.58
CA ASP A 149 14.68 6.33 7.61
C ASP A 149 15.95 5.55 7.25
N MET A 150 15.80 4.32 6.75
CA MET A 150 16.94 3.52 6.29
C MET A 150 17.71 4.20 5.15
N ALA A 151 17.01 4.73 4.15
CA ALA A 151 17.66 5.43 3.04
C ALA A 151 18.35 6.73 3.46
N LEU A 152 17.73 7.49 4.38
CA LEU A 152 18.32 8.69 4.96
C LEU A 152 19.54 8.37 5.82
N ALA A 153 19.57 7.22 6.49
CA ALA A 153 20.72 6.70 7.21
C ALA A 153 21.84 6.16 6.29
N GLY A 154 21.64 6.18 4.96
CA GLY A 154 22.64 5.76 3.98
C GLY A 154 22.63 4.27 3.64
N LEU A 155 21.58 3.54 4.04
CA LEU A 155 21.37 2.18 3.54
C LEU A 155 20.94 2.24 2.07
N VAL A 156 21.43 1.28 1.29
CA VAL A 156 21.16 1.16 -0.14
C VAL A 156 20.49 -0.17 -0.43
N SER A 157 19.52 -0.17 -1.34
CA SER A 157 19.00 -1.38 -1.95
C SER A 157 20.05 -1.92 -2.92
N LYS A 158 20.36 -3.21 -2.81
CA LYS A 158 21.27 -3.86 -3.77
C LYS A 158 20.64 -4.07 -5.14
N ILE A 159 19.30 -4.10 -5.21
CA ILE A 159 18.54 -4.19 -6.45
C ILE A 159 17.96 -2.79 -6.73
N PRO A 160 18.30 -2.15 -7.87
CA PRO A 160 17.79 -0.82 -8.22
C PRO A 160 16.26 -0.78 -8.32
N ALA A 161 15.67 0.39 -8.11
CA ALA A 161 14.21 0.59 -8.14
C ALA A 161 13.56 0.07 -9.43
N ASP A 162 14.15 0.34 -10.60
CA ASP A 162 13.60 -0.10 -11.90
C ASP A 162 13.56 -1.64 -12.03
N GLU A 163 14.57 -2.32 -11.48
CA GLU A 163 14.60 -3.79 -11.42
C GLU A 163 13.59 -4.33 -10.41
N VAL A 164 13.37 -3.63 -9.29
CA VAL A 164 12.31 -3.98 -8.33
C VAL A 164 10.92 -3.83 -8.96
N ILE A 165 10.69 -2.80 -9.77
CA ILE A 165 9.45 -2.61 -10.53
C ILE A 165 9.28 -3.74 -11.56
N SER A 166 10.35 -4.11 -12.25
CA SER A 166 10.34 -5.25 -13.19
C SER A 166 10.04 -6.58 -12.48
N ALA A 167 10.60 -6.79 -11.29
CA ALA A 167 10.32 -7.95 -10.45
C ALA A 167 8.85 -7.96 -9.99
N MET A 168 8.33 -6.82 -9.52
CA MET A 168 6.91 -6.65 -9.18
C MET A 168 6.00 -7.04 -10.34
N LYS A 169 6.32 -6.58 -11.56
CA LYS A 169 5.58 -6.93 -12.76
C LYS A 169 5.56 -8.44 -12.98
N SER A 170 6.74 -9.05 -13.02
CA SER A 170 6.90 -10.48 -13.26
C SER A 170 6.14 -11.32 -12.23
N ILE A 171 6.24 -10.96 -10.94
CA ILE A 171 5.51 -11.65 -9.87
C ILE A 171 4.00 -11.48 -10.05
N GLY A 172 3.53 -10.27 -10.34
CA GLY A 172 2.11 -9.99 -10.61
C GLY A 172 1.56 -10.85 -11.73
N GLU A 173 2.25 -10.90 -12.88
CA GLU A 173 1.89 -11.70 -14.06
C GLU A 173 1.87 -13.21 -13.83
N ASN A 174 2.68 -13.69 -12.88
CA ASN A 174 2.73 -15.11 -12.50
C ASN A 174 1.83 -15.46 -11.31
N LEU A 175 1.22 -14.48 -10.65
CA LEU A 175 0.34 -14.73 -9.52
C LEU A 175 -0.94 -15.48 -9.97
N PRO A 176 -1.33 -16.60 -9.34
CA PRO A 176 -2.59 -17.29 -9.68
C PRO A 176 -3.80 -16.35 -9.62
N SER A 177 -4.75 -16.50 -10.54
CA SER A 177 -5.97 -15.66 -10.56
C SER A 177 -6.79 -15.75 -9.27
N THR A 178 -6.73 -16.88 -8.57
CA THR A 178 -7.36 -17.07 -7.25
C THR A 178 -6.80 -16.15 -6.16
N LEU A 179 -5.63 -15.55 -6.40
CA LEU A 179 -4.92 -14.64 -5.48
C LEU A 179 -4.87 -13.19 -6.00
N ARG A 180 -5.62 -12.88 -7.07
CA ARG A 180 -5.77 -11.54 -7.68
C ARG A 180 -7.17 -10.98 -7.50
N GLU A 181 -7.54 -10.63 -6.27
CA GLU A 181 -8.79 -9.91 -5.93
C GLU A 181 -10.10 -10.68 -6.23
N THR A 182 -10.03 -11.92 -6.71
CA THR A 182 -11.20 -12.74 -7.04
C THR A 182 -11.96 -13.26 -5.81
N GLY A 183 -11.33 -13.21 -4.63
CA GLY A 183 -11.89 -13.76 -3.39
C GLY A 183 -12.00 -15.29 -3.38
N LEU A 184 -11.34 -15.97 -4.32
CA LEU A 184 -11.35 -17.45 -4.45
C LEU A 184 -10.19 -18.14 -3.74
N GLY A 185 -9.25 -17.38 -3.18
CA GLY A 185 -8.07 -17.87 -2.48
C GLY A 185 -7.68 -16.99 -1.29
N GLY A 186 -6.57 -17.33 -0.63
CA GLY A 186 -6.06 -16.58 0.52
C GLY A 186 -7.04 -16.51 1.69
N LEU A 187 -7.05 -15.38 2.41
CA LEU A 187 -7.94 -15.16 3.56
C LEU A 187 -9.42 -15.29 3.20
N ALA A 188 -9.81 -14.85 2.00
CA ALA A 188 -11.20 -14.88 1.52
C ALA A 188 -11.76 -16.31 1.38
N ALA A 189 -10.92 -17.29 1.07
CA ALA A 189 -11.31 -18.69 0.89
C ALA A 189 -11.14 -19.57 2.15
N THR A 190 -10.71 -18.98 3.27
CA THR A 190 -10.67 -19.71 4.55
C THR A 190 -12.09 -20.04 5.03
N PRO A 191 -12.30 -21.09 5.85
CA PRO A 191 -13.61 -21.36 6.43
C PRO A 191 -14.22 -20.14 7.15
N THR A 192 -13.40 -19.38 7.87
CA THR A 192 -13.83 -18.14 8.53
C THR A 192 -14.15 -17.03 7.53
N GLY A 193 -13.35 -16.85 6.47
CA GLY A 193 -13.62 -15.87 5.41
C GLY A 193 -14.94 -16.14 4.68
N ILE A 194 -15.22 -17.41 4.39
CA ILE A 194 -16.48 -17.87 3.79
C ILE A 194 -17.66 -17.62 4.74
N ALA A 195 -17.50 -17.96 6.03
CA ALA A 195 -18.53 -17.72 7.05
C ALA A 195 -18.88 -16.24 7.16
N LEU A 196 -17.87 -15.36 7.20
CA LEU A 196 -18.06 -13.92 7.25
C LEU A 196 -18.75 -13.39 5.99
N LYS A 197 -18.34 -13.85 4.81
CA LYS A 197 -19.02 -13.52 3.55
C LYS A 197 -20.50 -13.87 3.59
N MET A 198 -20.83 -15.07 4.06
CA MET A 198 -22.21 -15.55 4.19
C MET A 198 -23.01 -14.70 5.16
N GLN A 199 -22.44 -14.38 6.33
CA GLN A 199 -23.07 -13.53 7.33
C GLN A 199 -23.35 -12.12 6.79
N ILE A 200 -22.40 -11.51 6.08
CA ILE A 200 -22.53 -10.17 5.50
C ILE A 200 -23.66 -10.14 4.46
N PHE A 201 -23.77 -11.18 3.63
CA PHE A 201 -24.78 -11.24 2.56
C PHE A 201 -26.09 -11.94 2.94
N GLY A 202 -26.27 -12.30 4.22
CA GLY A 202 -27.51 -12.92 4.72
C GLY A 202 -27.79 -14.32 4.13
N GLN A 203 -26.74 -15.10 3.86
CA GLN A 203 -26.87 -16.50 3.41
C GLN A 203 -26.67 -17.43 4.60
N ASP A 204 -27.72 -18.14 5.02
CA ASP A 204 -27.63 -19.13 6.09
C ASP A 204 -26.80 -20.35 5.64
N MET A 205 -25.77 -20.72 6.41
CA MET A 205 -25.15 -22.04 6.31
C MET A 205 -24.70 -22.59 7.66
N SER A 206 -25.02 -23.88 7.89
CA SER A 206 -24.34 -24.72 8.87
C SER A 206 -22.99 -25.13 8.28
N ILE A 207 -21.90 -24.56 8.78
CA ILE A 207 -20.56 -25.10 8.51
C ILE A 207 -20.43 -26.31 9.42
N ASP A 208 -20.74 -27.50 8.90
CA ASP A 208 -20.37 -28.74 9.57
C ASP A 208 -18.84 -28.77 9.68
N LYS A 209 -18.36 -28.85 10.93
CA LYS A 209 -16.94 -28.88 11.29
C LYS A 209 -16.28 -30.20 10.93
#